data_AF-A0A3B5KB73-F1
#
_entry.id   AF-A0A3B5KB73-F1
#
_cell.length_a   1.000
_cell.length_b   1.000
_cell.length_c   1.000
_cell.angle_alpha   90.00
_cell.angle_beta   90.00
_cell.angle_gamma   90.00
#
_symmetry.space_group_name_H-M   'P 1'
#
loop_
_entity.id
_entity.type
_entity.pdbx_description
1 polymer ?
#
loop_
_entity_poly.entity_id
_entity_poly.type
_entity_poly.pdbx_seq_one_letter_code
_entity_poly.pdbx_strand_id
1 'polypeptide(L)'
;MQTSHVGDDGLAVLNHARIGHSQTAVLAHLQSFFIRPEDCFVKSTMGKSKQTGNHNNGRKKNIAKTWKTKRRTKDLDQIHSDMKPDIAAKLLHQEVDYDVTGCAQHYCLHCARYFVDMKSLKDHFKSKVHKKRLKQLREEPYTQEEAERAAGMGSYIPPKTVEVKTQSVEEDME
;
A
#
# COMPACT_ATOMS: atom_id res chain seq x y z
N MET A 1 7.97 28.67 -49.04
CA MET A 1 7.70 27.38 -49.71
C MET A 1 8.93 26.49 -49.55
N GLN A 2 8.84 25.49 -48.69
CA GLN A 2 9.73 24.32 -48.49
C GLN A 2 8.96 23.44 -47.46
N THR A 3 8.05 22.59 -47.93
CA THR A 3 8.19 21.12 -48.11
C THR A 3 8.34 20.31 -46.82
N SER A 4 7.20 19.79 -46.35
CA SER A 4 6.91 18.45 -45.80
C SER A 4 8.05 17.46 -45.52
N HIS A 5 7.97 16.73 -44.40
CA HIS A 5 7.87 15.25 -44.37
C HIS A 5 7.33 14.73 -43.02
N VAL A 6 6.71 13.56 -43.10
CA VAL A 6 5.85 12.85 -42.13
C VAL A 6 6.49 11.49 -41.80
N GLY A 7 6.11 10.89 -40.67
CA GLY A 7 6.26 9.45 -40.36
C GLY A 7 7.54 9.06 -39.60
N ASP A 8 7.61 8.01 -38.77
CA ASP A 8 6.69 6.94 -38.39
C ASP A 8 7.25 6.20 -37.15
N ASP A 9 6.42 5.31 -36.62
CA ASP A 9 6.50 4.47 -35.42
C ASP A 9 7.75 3.60 -35.19
N GLY A 10 8.01 3.26 -33.93
CA GLY A 10 9.10 2.36 -33.52
C GLY A 10 8.80 1.60 -32.22
N LEU A 11 7.95 0.60 -32.33
CA LEU A 11 7.57 -0.42 -31.34
C LEU A 11 8.79 -1.21 -30.82
N ALA A 12 9.09 -1.16 -29.52
CA ALA A 12 10.13 -1.98 -28.90
C ALA A 12 9.57 -3.35 -28.45
N VAL A 13 10.05 -4.39 -29.12
CA VAL A 13 9.63 -5.79 -29.06
C VAL A 13 10.34 -6.55 -27.92
N LEU A 14 9.57 -7.42 -27.25
CA LEU A 14 10.01 -8.49 -26.35
C LEU A 14 11.17 -9.31 -26.93
N ASN A 15 12.15 -9.69 -26.11
CA ASN A 15 12.94 -10.90 -26.38
C ASN A 15 13.17 -11.71 -25.10
N HIS A 16 12.44 -12.82 -25.02
CA HIS A 16 12.59 -13.90 -24.06
C HIS A 16 13.80 -14.76 -24.44
N ALA A 17 14.68 -15.01 -23.46
CA ALA A 17 15.82 -15.91 -23.59
C ALA A 17 15.39 -17.37 -23.76
N ARG A 18 15.93 -18.03 -24.80
CA ARG A 18 15.84 -19.46 -25.07
C ARG A 18 16.90 -20.20 -24.24
N ILE A 19 16.51 -21.27 -23.55
CA ILE A 19 17.43 -22.30 -23.05
C ILE A 19 16.91 -23.63 -23.60
N GLY A 20 17.71 -24.25 -24.47
CA GLY A 20 17.49 -25.61 -24.93
C GLY A 20 17.96 -26.62 -23.89
N HIS A 21 17.31 -27.77 -23.84
CA HIS A 21 17.95 -29.02 -23.46
C HIS A 21 17.24 -30.18 -24.17
N SER A 22 17.99 -30.76 -25.10
CA SER A 22 17.76 -32.06 -25.74
C SER A 22 17.85 -33.17 -24.71
N GLN A 23 16.93 -34.13 -24.77
CA GLN A 23 17.26 -35.55 -24.92
C GLN A 23 16.00 -36.40 -25.10
N THR A 24 15.94 -37.04 -26.26
CA THR A 24 15.05 -38.15 -26.61
C THR A 24 15.60 -39.45 -26.01
N ALA A 25 14.74 -40.26 -25.38
CA ALA A 25 15.01 -41.67 -25.15
C ALA A 25 13.72 -42.47 -25.33
N VAL A 26 13.83 -43.53 -26.13
CA VAL A 26 12.79 -44.40 -26.65
C VAL A 26 12.66 -45.67 -25.80
N LEU A 27 11.39 -46.05 -25.55
CA LEU A 27 10.74 -47.37 -25.62
C LEU A 27 11.43 -48.70 -25.19
N ALA A 28 10.58 -49.53 -24.55
CA ALA A 28 10.62 -50.99 -24.32
C ALA A 28 11.56 -51.47 -23.17
N HIS A 29 11.22 -52.45 -22.33
CA HIS A 29 10.45 -53.67 -22.58
C HIS A 29 9.82 -54.21 -21.27
N LEU A 30 8.59 -54.73 -21.36
CA LEU A 30 7.97 -55.59 -20.35
C LEU A 30 8.69 -56.95 -20.29
N GLN A 31 9.00 -57.43 -19.10
CA GLN A 31 8.99 -58.85 -18.73
C GLN A 31 8.91 -59.01 -17.20
N SER A 32 7.79 -59.56 -16.75
CA SER A 32 7.48 -60.10 -15.43
C SER A 32 8.31 -61.35 -15.11
N PHE A 33 8.75 -61.54 -13.86
CA PHE A 33 8.86 -62.82 -13.10
C PHE A 33 9.61 -62.50 -11.77
N PHE A 34 8.92 -62.29 -10.64
CA PHE A 34 8.54 -63.26 -9.58
C PHE A 34 9.65 -63.51 -8.50
N ILE A 35 9.25 -63.41 -7.20
CA ILE A 35 9.89 -63.94 -5.96
C ILE A 35 10.95 -63.02 -5.29
N ARG A 36 10.96 -62.67 -4.00
CA ARG A 36 10.09 -62.85 -2.81
C ARG A 36 10.44 -61.76 -1.77
N PRO A 37 9.53 -61.48 -0.81
CA PRO A 37 9.70 -60.49 0.25
C PRO A 37 10.60 -61.05 1.36
N GLU A 38 11.40 -60.19 1.99
CA GLU A 38 11.87 -60.22 3.38
C GLU A 38 13.13 -59.34 3.47
N ASP A 39 12.96 -58.02 3.36
CA ASP A 39 13.84 -57.08 4.04
C ASP A 39 12.91 -56.11 4.77
N CYS A 40 12.70 -56.38 6.06
CA CYS A 40 12.10 -55.46 7.01
C CYS A 40 13.01 -54.23 7.16
N PHE A 41 13.05 -53.37 6.14
CA PHE A 41 13.47 -52.00 6.30
C PHE A 41 12.36 -51.30 7.09
N VAL A 42 12.46 -51.37 8.42
CA VAL A 42 11.72 -50.52 9.35
C VAL A 42 12.07 -49.07 8.98
N LYS A 43 11.28 -48.49 8.08
CA LYS A 43 11.17 -47.03 7.96
C LYS A 43 10.60 -46.59 9.30
N SER A 44 11.48 -46.19 10.20
CA SER A 44 11.09 -45.31 11.28
C SER A 44 10.36 -44.14 10.64
N THR A 45 9.04 -44.12 10.75
CA THR A 45 8.23 -42.96 10.43
C THR A 45 8.50 -41.94 11.54
N MET A 46 9.72 -41.39 11.54
CA MET A 46 10.05 -40.20 12.32
C MET A 46 9.04 -39.14 11.89
N GLY A 47 8.02 -38.93 12.73
CA GLY A 47 7.04 -37.86 12.53
C GLY A 47 7.81 -36.56 12.37
N LYS A 48 7.47 -35.78 11.34
CA LYS A 48 8.10 -34.48 11.09
C LYS A 48 8.17 -33.71 12.40
N SER A 49 9.38 -33.41 12.86
CA SER A 49 9.58 -32.64 14.09
C SER A 49 8.82 -31.33 13.96
N LYS A 50 8.04 -30.96 14.99
CA LYS A 50 7.34 -29.68 15.00
C LYS A 50 8.39 -28.57 14.92
N GLN A 51 8.24 -27.66 13.97
CA GLN A 51 9.08 -26.45 13.93
C GLN A 51 8.67 -25.52 15.08
N THR A 52 9.27 -25.71 16.25
CA THR A 52 9.12 -24.82 17.39
C THR A 52 9.89 -23.53 17.11
N GLY A 53 9.20 -22.38 17.15
CA GLY A 53 9.80 -21.05 16.92
C GLY A 53 9.85 -20.59 15.46
N ASN A 54 9.78 -21.50 14.48
CA ASN A 54 9.81 -21.16 13.05
C ASN A 54 8.41 -21.04 12.43
N HIS A 55 7.47 -20.46 13.18
CA HIS A 55 6.15 -20.14 12.64
C HIS A 55 6.25 -18.88 11.78
N ASN A 56 6.45 -19.06 10.48
CA ASN A 56 6.36 -17.98 9.52
C ASN A 56 4.94 -17.41 9.56
N ASN A 57 4.77 -16.36 10.36
CA ASN A 57 3.55 -15.57 10.41
C ASN A 57 3.55 -14.70 9.14
N GLY A 58 3.34 -15.37 8.00
CA GLY A 58 3.56 -14.82 6.69
C GLY A 58 2.84 -13.48 6.56
N ARG A 59 3.49 -12.51 5.92
CA ARG A 59 2.99 -11.12 5.80
C ARG A 59 1.50 -11.07 5.41
N LYS A 60 1.05 -11.98 4.54
CA LYS A 60 -0.36 -12.14 4.12
C LYS A 60 -1.35 -12.38 5.26
N LYS A 61 -0.98 -13.14 6.30
CA LYS A 61 -1.87 -13.45 7.45
C LYS A 61 -2.11 -12.24 8.36
N ASN A 62 -1.18 -11.28 8.38
CA ASN A 62 -1.28 -10.07 9.20
C ASN A 62 -2.02 -8.92 8.51
N ILE A 63 -2.14 -8.93 7.17
CA ILE A 63 -2.80 -7.86 6.40
C ILE A 63 -4.29 -7.76 6.76
N ALA A 64 -4.99 -8.89 6.85
CA ALA A 64 -6.40 -8.94 7.21
C ALA A 64 -6.68 -8.33 8.61
N LYS A 65 -5.71 -8.39 9.52
CA LYS A 65 -5.83 -7.81 10.86
C LYS A 65 -5.75 -6.27 10.84
N THR A 66 -4.98 -5.71 9.90
CA THR A 66 -4.83 -4.26 9.72
C THR A 66 -6.05 -3.65 9.05
N TRP A 67 -6.64 -4.32 8.05
CA TRP A 67 -7.82 -3.83 7.34
C TRP A 67 -9.13 -3.95 8.11
N LYS A 68 -9.09 -4.49 9.34
CA LYS A 68 -10.27 -4.65 10.18
C LYS A 68 -10.72 -3.30 10.76
N THR A 69 -12.03 -3.10 10.88
CA THR A 69 -12.65 -1.83 11.31
C THR A 69 -12.11 -1.26 12.62
N LYS A 70 -11.76 -2.13 13.60
CA LYS A 70 -11.22 -1.69 14.91
C LYS A 70 -9.93 -0.86 14.81
N ARG A 71 -9.15 -0.97 13.73
CA ARG A 71 -7.85 -0.28 13.56
C ARG A 71 -7.82 0.63 12.34
N ARG A 72 -9.01 1.01 11.83
CA ARG A 72 -9.12 1.84 10.63
C ARG A 72 -8.67 3.27 10.95
N THR A 73 -7.86 3.84 10.08
CA THR A 73 -7.44 5.26 10.13
C THR A 73 -8.47 6.13 9.42
N LYS A 74 -8.43 7.46 9.64
CA LYS A 74 -9.26 8.39 8.88
C LYS A 74 -9.01 8.26 7.37
N ASP A 75 -10.09 8.28 6.61
CA ASP A 75 -10.09 8.22 5.15
C ASP A 75 -9.75 9.59 4.55
N LEU A 76 -9.47 9.65 3.24
CA LEU A 76 -8.95 10.85 2.58
C LEU A 76 -10.00 11.97 2.46
N ASP A 77 -11.23 11.59 2.15
CA ASP A 77 -12.43 12.46 2.09
C ASP A 77 -12.73 13.15 3.43
N GLN A 78 -12.60 12.41 4.53
CA GLN A 78 -12.74 12.96 5.87
C GLN A 78 -11.67 14.02 6.16
N ILE A 79 -10.43 13.79 5.71
CA ILE A 79 -9.32 14.75 5.88
C ILE A 79 -9.52 16.01 5.04
N HIS A 80 -10.10 15.90 3.85
CA HIS A 80 -10.49 17.09 3.06
C HIS A 80 -11.53 17.95 3.79
N SER A 81 -12.44 17.32 4.53
CA SER A 81 -13.40 18.04 5.37
C SER A 81 -12.70 18.72 6.55
N ASP A 82 -11.78 18.03 7.21
CA ASP A 82 -10.97 18.55 8.33
C ASP A 82 -10.03 19.70 7.89
N MET A 83 -9.69 19.80 6.61
CA MET A 83 -8.83 20.86 6.04
C MET A 83 -9.52 22.23 5.97
N LYS A 84 -10.86 22.29 6.09
CA LYS A 84 -11.58 23.56 6.11
C LYS A 84 -11.11 24.42 7.30
N PRO A 85 -10.88 25.73 7.12
CA PRO A 85 -10.23 26.58 8.12
C PRO A 85 -10.95 26.57 9.47
N ASP A 86 -12.28 26.51 9.46
CA ASP A 86 -13.11 26.48 10.67
C ASP A 86 -12.87 25.24 11.55
N ILE A 87 -12.57 24.11 10.92
CA ILE A 87 -12.31 22.83 11.59
C ILE A 87 -10.82 22.72 11.89
N ALA A 88 -9.97 23.13 10.95
CA ALA A 88 -8.52 23.11 11.09
C ALA A 88 -8.06 23.90 12.34
N ALA A 89 -8.62 25.09 12.58
CA ALA A 89 -8.28 25.89 13.76
C ALA A 89 -8.62 25.18 15.07
N LYS A 90 -9.76 24.48 15.13
CA LYS A 90 -10.20 23.72 16.31
C LYS A 90 -9.33 22.50 16.57
N LEU A 91 -8.89 21.82 15.50
CA LEU A 91 -8.02 20.65 15.59
C LEU A 91 -6.56 21.01 15.89
N LEU A 92 -6.13 22.22 15.54
CA LEU A 92 -4.80 22.74 15.87
C LEU A 92 -4.72 23.24 17.32
N HIS A 93 -5.77 23.90 17.81
CA HIS A 93 -5.85 24.44 19.16
C HIS A 93 -6.80 23.62 20.03
N GLN A 94 -6.53 22.31 20.11
CA GLN A 94 -7.33 21.42 20.94
C GLN A 94 -6.94 21.57 22.43
N GLU A 95 -7.93 21.39 23.31
CA GLU A 95 -7.70 21.36 24.75
C GLU A 95 -6.78 20.20 25.16
N VAL A 96 -6.08 20.39 26.28
CA VAL A 96 -5.12 19.42 26.80
C VAL A 96 -5.84 18.14 27.23
N ASP A 97 -5.58 17.05 26.50
CA ASP A 97 -6.15 15.72 26.77
C ASP A 97 -5.05 14.72 27.15
N TYR A 98 -5.12 14.19 28.37
CA TYR A 98 -4.11 13.29 28.94
C TYR A 98 -4.20 11.85 28.39
N ASP A 99 -5.32 11.45 27.80
CA ASP A 99 -5.48 10.10 27.25
C ASP A 99 -4.78 9.93 25.89
N VAL A 100 -4.43 11.05 25.25
CA VAL A 100 -3.81 11.09 23.93
C VAL A 100 -2.32 11.42 24.03
N THR A 101 -1.53 10.85 23.13
CA THR A 101 -0.08 11.09 23.07
C THR A 101 0.24 12.58 22.91
N GLY A 102 1.18 13.09 23.69
CA GLY A 102 1.60 14.49 23.63
C GLY A 102 0.49 15.47 24.04
N CYS A 103 -0.43 15.03 24.90
CA CYS A 103 -1.47 15.88 25.46
C CYS A 103 -2.39 16.53 24.41
N ALA A 104 -2.54 15.89 23.24
CA ALA A 104 -3.23 16.40 22.06
C ALA A 104 -2.69 17.72 21.45
N GLN A 105 -1.55 18.25 21.93
CA GLN A 105 -1.03 19.55 21.49
C GLN A 105 -0.30 19.50 20.14
N HIS A 106 0.36 18.38 19.82
CA HIS A 106 1.15 18.26 18.60
C HIS A 106 0.46 17.37 17.58
N TYR A 107 -0.39 17.97 16.75
CA TYR A 107 -1.25 17.27 15.81
C TYR A 107 -0.95 17.62 14.34
N CYS A 108 -0.86 16.59 13.49
CA CYS A 108 -0.76 16.76 12.04
C CYS A 108 -2.11 16.54 11.36
N LEU A 109 -2.65 17.57 10.71
CA LEU A 109 -3.95 17.52 10.02
C LEU A 109 -3.97 16.49 8.89
N HIS A 110 -2.93 16.46 8.06
CA HIS A 110 -2.90 15.64 6.84
C HIS A 110 -2.81 14.13 7.13
N CYS A 111 -2.17 13.74 8.24
CA CYS A 111 -1.97 12.35 8.61
C CYS A 111 -2.88 11.89 9.77
N ALA A 112 -3.66 12.80 10.35
CA ALA A 112 -4.54 12.55 11.50
C ALA A 112 -3.85 11.79 12.63
N ARG A 113 -2.66 12.27 13.02
CA ARG A 113 -1.80 11.61 14.01
C ARG A 113 -1.25 12.62 15.00
N TYR A 114 -1.27 12.22 16.27
CA TYR A 114 -0.68 12.94 17.38
C TYR A 114 0.79 12.55 17.58
N PHE A 115 1.57 13.52 18.04
CA PHE A 115 3.01 13.43 18.30
C PHE A 115 3.30 13.84 19.73
N VAL A 116 4.46 13.44 20.26
CA VAL A 116 4.85 13.71 21.65
C VAL A 116 5.53 15.07 21.80
N ASP A 117 6.37 15.45 20.82
CA ASP A 117 7.16 16.69 20.84
C ASP A 117 7.05 17.45 19.51
N MET A 118 7.25 18.78 19.55
CA MET A 118 7.38 19.62 18.34
C MET A 118 8.46 19.14 17.37
N LYS A 119 9.60 18.64 17.89
CA LYS A 119 10.70 18.10 17.06
C LYS A 119 10.23 16.92 16.21
N SER A 120 9.48 16.00 16.83
CA SER A 120 8.95 14.82 16.15
C SER A 120 7.92 15.16 15.08
N LEU A 121 7.15 16.24 15.27
CA LEU A 121 6.22 16.76 14.28
C LEU A 121 6.95 17.37 13.07
N LYS A 122 8.04 18.13 13.29
CA LYS A 122 8.88 18.64 12.18
C LYS A 122 9.53 17.53 11.37
N ASP A 123 10.04 16.51 12.04
CA ASP A 123 10.65 15.35 11.39
C ASP A 123 9.61 14.55 10.59
N HIS A 124 8.36 14.50 11.09
CA HIS A 124 7.25 13.92 10.36
C HIS A 124 6.98 14.65 9.04
N PHE A 125 7.00 15.98 8.99
CA PHE A 125 6.81 16.73 7.74
C PHE A 125 7.88 16.44 6.68
N LYS A 126 9.13 16.20 7.12
CA LYS A 126 10.23 15.83 6.22
C LYS A 126 10.10 14.39 5.69
N SER A 127 9.37 13.53 6.39
CA SER A 127 9.25 12.11 6.09
C SER A 127 8.54 11.82 4.75
N LYS A 128 8.88 10.66 4.15
CA LYS A 128 8.28 10.22 2.88
C LYS A 128 6.79 9.91 3.01
N VAL A 129 6.34 9.46 4.19
CA VAL A 129 4.93 9.12 4.44
C VAL A 129 4.07 10.37 4.32
N HIS A 130 4.50 11.46 4.95
CA HIS A 130 3.80 12.74 4.89
C HIS A 130 3.77 13.29 3.46
N LYS A 131 4.92 13.32 2.78
CA LYS A 131 5.02 13.75 1.38
C LYS A 131 4.13 12.93 0.43
N LYS A 132 3.98 11.63 0.68
CA LYS A 132 3.05 10.77 -0.06
C LYS A 132 1.59 11.15 0.21
N ARG A 133 1.24 11.46 1.46
CA ARG A 133 -0.11 11.87 1.83
C ARG A 133 -0.50 13.20 1.20
N LEU A 134 0.40 14.17 1.17
CA LEU A 134 0.19 15.45 0.47
C LEU A 134 -0.05 15.25 -1.03
N LYS A 135 0.63 14.29 -1.67
CA LYS A 135 0.36 13.96 -3.08
C LYS A 135 -1.04 13.38 -3.27
N GLN A 136 -1.50 12.53 -2.36
CA GLN A 136 -2.86 11.95 -2.42
C GLN A 136 -3.94 13.01 -2.22
N LEU A 137 -3.73 13.98 -1.34
CA LEU A 137 -4.70 15.06 -1.07
C LEU A 137 -4.73 16.14 -2.15
N ARG A 138 -3.86 16.11 -3.17
CA ARG A 138 -3.94 17.05 -4.30
C ARG A 138 -5.06 16.70 -5.27
N GLU A 139 -5.51 15.47 -5.25
CA GLU A 139 -6.63 15.00 -6.05
C GLU A 139 -7.92 15.23 -5.27
N GLU A 140 -8.98 15.67 -5.96
CA GLU A 140 -10.30 15.79 -5.36
C GLU A 140 -10.76 14.43 -4.80
N PRO A 141 -11.36 14.38 -3.60
CA PRO A 141 -11.81 13.12 -3.02
C PRO A 141 -12.92 12.50 -3.87
N TYR A 142 -12.81 11.19 -4.10
CA TYR A 142 -13.83 10.41 -4.79
C TYR A 142 -15.17 10.49 -4.04
N THR A 143 -16.24 10.82 -4.77
CA THR A 143 -17.59 10.94 -4.20
C THR A 143 -18.53 9.88 -4.77
N GLN A 144 -19.61 9.57 -4.05
CA GLN A 144 -20.64 8.65 -4.52
C GLN A 144 -21.27 9.11 -5.84
N GLU A 145 -21.45 10.43 -6.02
CA GLU A 145 -21.98 11.01 -7.25
C GLU A 145 -21.09 10.70 -8.45
N GLU A 146 -19.77 10.66 -8.27
CA GLU A 146 -18.83 10.28 -9.32
C GLU A 146 -19.01 8.82 -9.72
N ALA A 147 -19.27 7.92 -8.75
CA ALA A 147 -19.58 6.52 -9.00
C ALA A 147 -20.86 6.36 -9.83
N GLU A 148 -21.90 7.12 -9.49
CA GLU A 148 -23.20 7.09 -10.17
C GLU A 148 -23.10 7.62 -11.61
N ARG A 149 -22.31 8.68 -11.82
CA ARG A 149 -22.00 9.19 -13.17
C ARG A 149 -21.26 8.15 -14.00
N ALA A 150 -20.28 7.47 -13.43
CA ALA A 150 -19.57 6.38 -14.10
C ALA A 150 -20.47 5.18 -14.43
N ALA A 151 -21.51 4.93 -13.62
CA ALA A 151 -22.55 3.93 -13.88
C ALA A 151 -23.58 4.37 -14.94
N GLY A 152 -23.43 5.56 -15.53
CA GLY A 152 -24.31 6.07 -16.59
C GLY A 152 -25.52 6.88 -16.10
N MET A 153 -25.57 7.23 -14.80
CA MET A 153 -26.67 7.99 -14.21
C MET A 153 -26.43 9.53 -14.20
N GLY A 154 -25.38 10.03 -14.89
CA GLY A 154 -25.09 11.47 -14.95
C GLY A 154 -24.04 11.88 -16.00
N SER A 155 -23.64 13.15 -15.98
CA SER A 155 -22.68 13.75 -16.93
C SER A 155 -21.22 13.66 -16.45
N TYR A 156 -20.27 13.55 -17.38
CA TYR A 156 -18.84 13.53 -17.09
C TYR A 156 -18.32 14.91 -16.64
N ILE A 157 -17.58 14.94 -15.53
CA ILE A 157 -16.89 16.13 -15.03
C ILE A 157 -15.44 15.74 -14.76
N PRO A 158 -14.44 16.49 -15.29
CA PRO A 158 -13.04 16.18 -15.03
C PRO A 158 -12.68 16.50 -13.58
N PRO A 159 -11.82 15.68 -12.93
CA PRO A 159 -11.40 15.89 -11.55
C PRO A 159 -10.55 17.16 -11.44
N LYS A 160 -10.79 17.97 -10.40
CA LYS A 160 -10.04 19.21 -10.16
C LYS A 160 -8.85 18.94 -9.26
N THR A 161 -7.74 19.64 -9.51
CA THR A 161 -6.56 19.59 -8.64
C THR A 161 -6.73 20.58 -7.49
N VAL A 162 -6.60 20.09 -6.25
CA VAL A 162 -6.65 20.90 -5.03
C VAL A 162 -5.21 21.24 -4.60
N GLU A 163 -4.94 22.53 -4.39
CA GLU A 163 -3.66 22.98 -3.85
C GLU A 163 -3.63 22.81 -2.33
N VAL A 164 -2.93 21.78 -1.86
CA VAL A 164 -2.74 21.53 -0.43
C VAL A 164 -1.47 22.20 0.07
N LYS A 165 -1.63 23.22 0.91
CA LYS A 165 -0.54 23.86 1.65
C LYS A 165 -0.27 23.10 2.94
N THR A 166 1.01 22.89 3.26
CA THR A 166 1.44 22.31 4.53
C THR A 166 1.27 23.31 5.65
N GLN A 167 0.87 22.84 6.83
CA GLN A 167 0.82 23.64 8.06
C GLN A 167 2.19 24.33 8.29
N SER A 168 2.22 25.66 8.35
CA SER A 168 3.38 26.41 8.82
C SER A 168 3.45 26.26 10.33
N VAL A 169 4.54 25.69 10.85
CA VAL A 169 4.80 25.72 12.29
C VAL A 169 5.28 27.14 12.58
N GLU A 170 4.46 27.92 13.28
CA GLU A 170 4.81 29.27 13.72
C GLU A 170 5.94 29.16 14.75
N GLU A 171 7.18 29.28 14.29
CA GLU A 171 8.38 29.35 15.13
C GLU A 171 9.23 30.58 14.82
N ASP A 172 8.77 31.45 13.92
CA ASP A 172 9.49 32.67 13.51
C ASP A 172 9.05 33.91 14.33
N MET A 173 8.55 33.72 15.55
CA MET A 173 8.20 34.79 16.48
C MET A 173 8.99 34.68 17.79
N GLU A 174 10.31 34.72 17.68
CA GLU A 174 11.23 35.13 18.76
C GLU A 174 12.04 36.35 18.31
#